data_AF-A0A7W1RYV3-F1
#
_entry.id   AF-A0A7W1RYV3-F1
#
_cell.length_a   1.000
_cell.length_b   1.000
_cell.length_c   1.000
_cell.angle_alpha   90.00
_cell.angle_beta   90.00
_cell.angle_gamma   90.00
#
_symmetry.space_group_name_H-M   'P 1'
#
loop_
_entity.id
_entity.type
_entity.pdbx_description
1 polymer ?
#
loop_
_entity_poly.entity_id
_entity_poly.type
_entity_poly.pdbx_seq_one_letter_code
_entity_poly.pdbx_strand_id
1 'polypeptide(L)' 'MTTPAFPIPTARTPLKVILDTDVGDDIDDALALALIIASPEFDLVAVTTVFG' A
#
# COMPACT_ATOMS: atom_id res chain seq x y z
N MET A 1 -26.32 -13.14 32.34
CA MET A 1 -26.14 -12.99 30.87
C MET A 1 -24.94 -12.09 30.66
N THR A 2 -23.77 -12.65 30.37
CA THR A 2 -22.55 -11.88 30.07
C THR A 2 -22.06 -12.30 28.70
N THR A 3 -22.17 -11.42 27.72
CA THR A 3 -21.66 -11.65 26.36
C THR A 3 -20.14 -11.54 26.40
N PRO A 4 -19.36 -12.53 25.93
CA PRO A 4 -17.93 -12.37 25.77
C PRO A 4 -17.65 -11.40 24.63
N ALA A 5 -16.86 -10.36 24.89
CA ALA A 5 -16.35 -9.48 23.84
C ALA A 5 -15.20 -10.18 23.12
N PHE A 6 -15.33 -10.37 21.81
CA PHE A 6 -14.21 -10.82 20.97
C PHE A 6 -13.32 -9.61 20.67
N PRO A 7 -11.99 -9.70 20.88
CA PRO A 7 -11.08 -8.63 20.51
C PRO A 7 -11.09 -8.49 18.98
N ILE A 8 -11.45 -7.30 18.50
CA ILE A 8 -11.30 -6.95 17.08
C ILE A 8 -9.81 -6.61 16.87
N PRO A 9 -9.07 -7.36 16.04
CA PRO A 9 -7.69 -7.02 15.71
C PRO A 9 -7.68 -5.64 15.07
N THR A 10 -7.11 -4.67 15.77
CA THR A 10 -7.26 -3.23 15.48
C THR A 10 -6.06 -2.64 14.75
N ALA A 11 -4.95 -3.37 14.63
CA ALA A 11 -3.78 -2.90 13.91
C ALA A 11 -3.12 -4.07 13.19
N ARG A 12 -3.17 -4.06 11.86
CA ARG A 12 -2.33 -4.90 11.02
C ARG A 12 -1.08 -4.07 10.71
N THR A 13 0.10 -4.57 11.04
CA THR A 13 1.36 -3.88 10.70
C THR A 13 1.38 -3.62 9.20
N PRO A 14 1.68 -2.37 8.75
CA PRO A 14 1.74 -2.07 7.32
C PRO A 14 2.70 -3.01 6.61
N LEU A 15 2.30 -3.51 5.44
CA LEU A 15 3.10 -4.42 4.64
C LEU A 15 4.22 -3.62 3.95
N LYS A 16 5.47 -4.03 4.18
CA LYS A 16 6.62 -3.42 3.50
C LYS A 16 6.59 -3.81 2.02
N VAL A 17 6.60 -2.84 1.12
CA VAL A 17 6.51 -3.07 -0.33
C VAL A 17 7.53 -2.24 -1.11
N ILE A 18 7.95 -2.76 -2.26
CA ILE A 18 8.71 -2.03 -3.29
C ILE A 18 7.78 -1.91 -4.50
N LEU A 19 7.66 -0.70 -5.05
CA LEU A 19 6.92 -0.46 -6.30
C LEU A 19 7.92 -0.40 -7.45
N ASP A 20 7.77 -1.28 -8.43
CA ASP A 20 8.47 -1.22 -9.71
C ASP A 20 7.45 -0.87 -10.80
N THR A 21 7.63 0.24 -11.49
CA THR A 21 6.63 0.78 -12.44
C THR A 21 7.33 1.55 -13.57
N ASP A 22 6.74 1.62 -14.75
CA ASP A 22 7.29 2.29 -15.93
C ASP A 22 6.80 3.74 -16.05
N VAL A 23 7.24 4.57 -15.11
CA VAL A 23 6.80 5.98 -15.01
C VAL A 23 6.99 6.74 -16.33
N GLY A 24 5.86 7.14 -16.94
CA GLY A 24 5.82 8.19 -17.95
C GLY A 24 5.20 7.83 -19.30
N ASP A 25 4.71 6.61 -19.50
CA ASP A 25 3.95 6.23 -20.70
C ASP A 25 2.45 6.54 -20.54
N ASP A 26 1.86 6.08 -19.42
CA ASP A 26 0.44 6.25 -19.12
C ASP A 26 0.18 6.82 -17.70
N ILE A 27 -1.08 7.18 -17.45
CA ILE A 27 -1.49 7.85 -16.19
C ILE A 27 -1.56 6.88 -14.99
N ASP A 28 -1.68 5.59 -15.24
CA ASP A 28 -1.92 4.59 -14.20
C ASP A 28 -0.71 4.38 -13.28
N ASP A 29 0.52 4.62 -13.73
CA ASP A 29 1.72 4.64 -12.86
C ASP A 29 1.57 5.65 -11.71
N ALA A 30 1.19 6.88 -12.07
CA ALA A 30 1.01 7.95 -11.12
C ALA A 30 -0.15 7.63 -10.18
N LEU A 31 -1.21 7.00 -10.70
CA LEU A 31 -2.33 6.55 -9.90
C LEU A 31 -1.93 5.45 -8.91
N ALA A 32 -1.15 4.46 -9.34
CA ALA A 32 -0.65 3.37 -8.51
C ALA A 32 0.26 3.89 -7.38
N LEU A 33 1.19 4.80 -7.70
CA LEU A 33 2.05 5.44 -6.71
C LEU A 33 1.22 6.25 -5.69
N ALA A 34 0.26 7.05 -6.16
CA ALA A 34 -0.62 7.82 -5.28
C ALA A 34 -1.45 6.93 -4.35
N LEU A 35 -2.00 5.84 -4.88
CA LEU A 35 -2.81 4.89 -4.10
C LEU A 35 -1.97 4.17 -3.04
N ILE A 36 -0.75 3.74 -3.37
CA ILE A 36 0.15 3.10 -2.41
C ILE A 36 0.53 4.06 -1.28
N ILE A 37 0.86 5.32 -1.61
CA ILE A 37 1.20 6.34 -0.60
C ILE A 37 0.01 6.67 0.30
N ALA A 38 -1.21 6.70 -0.25
CA ALA A 38 -2.42 7.01 0.50
C ALA A 38 -2.94 5.83 1.35
N SER A 39 -2.49 4.60 1.08
CA SER A 39 -2.98 3.41 1.77
C SER A 39 -2.23 3.19 3.10
N PRO A 40 -2.93 3.17 4.25
CA PRO A 40 -2.31 2.86 5.54
C PRO A 40 -1.90 1.38 5.67
N GLU A 41 -2.27 0.55 4.70
CA GLU A 41 -1.97 -0.87 4.66
C GLU A 41 -0.53 -1.15 4.21
N PHE A 42 0.13 -0.18 3.60
CA PHE A 42 1.46 -0.33 3.02
C PHE A 42 2.50 0.59 3.67
N ASP A 43 3.73 0.07 3.79
CA ASP A 43 4.95 0.81 4.09
C ASP A 43 5.83 0.75 2.84
N LEU A 44 5.68 1.74 1.95
CA LEU A 44 6.44 1.82 0.71
C LEU A 44 7.91 2.16 1.02
N VAL A 45 8.80 1.17 0.88
CA VAL A 45 10.21 1.33 1.25
C VAL A 45 11.10 1.79 0.11
N ALA A 46 10.69 1.55 -1.14
CA ALA A 46 11.43 1.97 -2.33
C ALA A 46 10.51 2.01 -3.56
N VAL A 47 10.91 2.83 -4.53
CA VAL A 47 10.34 2.87 -5.88
C VAL A 47 11.48 2.64 -6.86
N THR A 48 11.32 1.69 -7.77
CA THR A 48 12.17 1.49 -8.93
C THR A 48 11.39 1.80 -10.19
N THR A 49 12.08 2.32 -11.20
CA THR A 49 11.45 2.71 -12.44
C THR A 49 12.24 2.19 -13.61
N VAL A 50 11.53 1.75 -14.64
CA VAL A 50 12.09 1.46 -15.96
C VAL A 50 11.45 2.41 -16.98
N PHE A 51 12.06 2.51 -18.15
CA PHE A 51 11.48 3.24 -19.29
C PHE A 51 11.11 2.22 -20.35
N GLY A 52 9.84 2.20 -20.75
CA GLY A 52 9.27 1.36 -21.81
C GLY A 52 9.30 2.04 -23.16
#